data_AF-A0A2R7JCW6-F1
#
_entry.id   AF-A0A2R7JCW6-F1
#
_cell.length_a   1.000
_cell.length_b   1.000
_cell.length_c   1.000
_cell.angle_alpha   90.00
_cell.angle_beta   90.00
_cell.angle_gamma   90.00
#
_symmetry.space_group_name_H-M   'P 1'
#
loop_
_entity.id
_entity.type
_entity.pdbx_description
1 polymer ?
#
loop_
_entity_poly.entity_id
_entity_poly.type
_entity_poly.pdbx_seq_one_letter_code
_entity_poly.pdbx_strand_id
1 'polypeptide(L)'
;MAKITYHDDSAPGITRKKMRHGWGYFDASGARITDRDEIDRLNAIGLPPAYRDAWFCPKPNGHIQAVGWDEKGRKQYRYHTGFRETQEAAKYEGCAAFGQSLPQLRAKVAADMALPGVSREKAVAAVVRLLDLGHIRVGNEGYA
;
A
#
# COMPACT_ATOMS: atom_id res chain seq x y z
N MET A 1 -1.37 6.48 23.73
CA MET A 1 -1.32 5.46 22.66
C MET A 1 0.13 5.13 22.35
N ALA A 2 0.46 3.86 22.09
CA ALA A 2 1.83 3.45 21.80
C ALA A 2 2.30 4.03 20.44
N LYS A 3 3.57 4.44 20.36
CA LYS A 3 4.17 4.95 19.12
C LYS A 3 4.22 3.84 18.06
N ILE A 4 3.79 4.13 16.83
CA ILE A 4 3.84 3.19 15.71
C ILE A 4 5.31 2.89 15.37
N THR A 5 5.62 1.61 15.19
CA THR A 5 6.96 1.13 14.84
C THR A 5 6.98 0.52 13.44
N TYR A 6 8.08 0.70 12.73
CA TYR A 6 8.29 0.07 11.43
C TYR A 6 8.73 -1.38 11.61
N HIS A 7 8.14 -2.28 10.82
CA HIS A 7 8.34 -3.73 10.89
C HIS A 7 8.34 -4.32 9.48
N ASP A 8 9.36 -5.10 9.17
CA ASP A 8 9.45 -5.85 7.92
C ASP A 8 8.75 -7.20 8.09
N ASP A 9 7.98 -7.60 7.08
CA ASP A 9 7.31 -8.89 7.03
C ASP A 9 8.24 -10.04 6.61
N SER A 10 9.49 -9.74 6.25
CA SER A 10 10.58 -10.71 6.12
C SER A 10 11.06 -11.28 7.47
N ALA A 11 10.77 -10.57 8.58
CA ALA A 11 11.14 -11.02 9.91
C ALA A 11 10.22 -12.15 10.41
N PRO A 12 10.69 -13.01 11.34
CA PRO A 12 9.83 -14.02 11.94
C PRO A 12 8.59 -13.40 12.58
N GLY A 13 7.42 -13.94 12.24
CA GLY A 13 6.13 -13.43 12.71
C GLY A 13 5.18 -14.54 13.10
N ILE A 14 3.95 -14.14 13.37
CA ILE A 14 2.88 -15.06 13.74
C ILE A 14 2.27 -15.62 12.45
N THR A 15 2.04 -16.93 12.40
CA THR A 15 1.41 -17.60 11.25
C THR A 15 0.01 -18.08 11.60
N ARG A 16 -0.83 -18.26 10.58
CA ARG A 16 -2.20 -18.74 10.73
C ARG A 16 -2.39 -20.05 9.97
N LYS A 17 -2.97 -21.06 10.62
CA LYS A 17 -3.28 -22.37 10.01
C LYS A 17 -4.74 -22.75 10.25
N LYS A 18 -5.34 -23.43 9.26
CA LYS A 18 -6.71 -23.92 9.36
C LYS A 18 -6.77 -25.09 10.34
N MET A 19 -7.75 -25.04 11.24
CA MET A 19 -8.04 -26.05 12.26
C MET A 19 -9.44 -26.62 12.03
N ARG A 20 -9.77 -27.70 12.74
CA ARG A 20 -11.10 -28.34 12.67
C ARG A 20 -12.26 -27.37 12.95
N HIS A 21 -12.06 -26.40 13.83
CA HIS A 21 -13.10 -25.45 14.28
C HIS A 21 -12.73 -23.98 14.02
N GLY A 22 -11.99 -23.68 12.95
CA GLY A 22 -11.64 -22.30 12.57
C GLY A 22 -10.15 -22.10 12.33
N TRP A 23 -9.60 -20.98 12.76
CA TRP A 23 -8.19 -20.63 12.59
C TRP A 23 -7.41 -20.80 13.89
N GLY A 24 -6.18 -21.30 13.79
CA GLY A 24 -5.19 -21.30 14.86
C GLY A 24 -4.00 -20.41 14.50
N TYR A 25 -3.45 -19.75 15.51
CA TYR A 25 -2.27 -18.89 15.38
C TYR A 25 -1.06 -19.52 16.04
N PHE A 26 0.11 -19.27 15.47
CA PHE A 26 1.38 -19.84 15.92
C PHE A 26 2.45 -18.78 15.91
N ASP A 27 3.26 -18.72 16.97
CA ASP A 27 4.36 -17.77 17.05
C ASP A 27 5.52 -18.15 16.10
N ALA A 28 6.57 -17.33 16.12
CA ALA A 28 7.77 -17.53 15.30
C ALA A 28 8.53 -18.83 15.60
N SER A 29 8.36 -19.42 16.78
CA SER A 29 8.93 -20.73 17.15
C SER A 29 8.06 -21.90 16.69
N GLY A 30 6.85 -21.62 16.20
CA GLY A 30 5.85 -22.62 15.84
C GLY A 30 5.00 -23.09 17.02
N ALA A 31 5.11 -22.47 18.19
CA ALA A 31 4.26 -22.78 19.33
C ALA A 31 2.87 -22.18 19.12
N ARG A 32 1.84 -22.93 19.53
CA ARG A 32 0.44 -22.50 19.37
C ARG A 32 0.14 -21.38 20.36
N ILE A 33 -0.38 -20.27 19.85
CA ILE A 33 -0.91 -19.19 20.67
C ILE A 33 -2.29 -19.61 21.19
N THR A 34 -2.44 -19.64 22.51
CA THR A 34 -3.69 -19.97 23.21
C THR A 34 -4.27 -18.82 24.00
N ASP A 35 -3.49 -17.74 24.18
CA ASP A 35 -3.92 -16.50 24.78
C ASP A 35 -5.08 -15.88 23.98
N ARG A 36 -6.20 -15.64 24.65
CA ARG A 36 -7.44 -15.19 24.01
C ARG A 36 -7.35 -13.75 23.56
N ASP A 37 -6.69 -12.89 24.33
CA ASP A 37 -6.54 -11.47 24.00
C ASP A 37 -5.70 -11.31 22.73
N GLU A 38 -4.62 -12.09 22.61
CA GLU A 38 -3.78 -12.10 21.40
C GLU A 38 -4.51 -12.69 20.19
N ILE A 39 -5.29 -13.77 20.38
CA ILE A 39 -6.12 -14.33 19.31
C ILE A 39 -7.16 -13.31 18.80
N ASP A 40 -7.82 -12.61 19.72
CA ASP A 40 -8.84 -11.62 19.38
C ASP A 40 -8.23 -10.40 18.67
N ARG A 41 -7.03 -9.96 19.11
CA ARG A 41 -6.24 -8.96 18.38
C ARG A 41 -5.95 -9.39 16.95
N LEU A 42 -5.47 -10.62 16.76
CA LEU A 42 -5.12 -11.15 15.44
C LEU A 42 -6.34 -11.29 14.53
N ASN A 43 -7.48 -11.72 15.08
CA ASN A 43 -8.74 -11.79 14.36
C ASN A 43 -9.25 -10.40 13.93
N ALA A 44 -9.11 -9.39 14.80
CA ALA A 44 -9.54 -8.02 14.52
C ALA A 44 -8.79 -7.36 13.36
N ILE A 45 -7.58 -7.84 13.00
CA ILE A 45 -6.83 -7.35 11.83
C ILE A 45 -7.58 -7.60 10.52
N GLY A 46 -8.48 -8.59 10.47
CA GLY A 46 -9.34 -8.82 9.31
C GLY A 46 -8.58 -9.24 8.05
N LEU A 47 -7.57 -10.11 8.19
CA LEU A 47 -6.92 -10.74 7.04
C LEU A 47 -7.86 -11.80 6.42
N PRO A 48 -8.25 -11.71 5.14
CA PRO A 48 -9.22 -12.61 4.53
C PRO A 48 -8.85 -14.10 4.70
N PRO A 49 -9.81 -14.98 4.96
CA PRO A 49 -9.54 -16.41 5.17
C PRO A 49 -9.01 -17.13 3.93
N ALA A 50 -9.30 -16.61 2.73
CA ALA A 50 -8.82 -17.17 1.46
C ALA A 50 -7.34 -16.88 1.18
N TYR A 51 -6.71 -15.95 1.93
CA TYR A 51 -5.32 -15.60 1.67
C TYR A 51 -4.37 -16.67 2.22
N ARG A 52 -3.41 -17.08 1.39
CA ARG A 52 -2.36 -18.03 1.74
C ARG A 52 -1.13 -17.32 2.31
N ASP A 53 -0.24 -18.11 2.92
CA ASP A 53 1.03 -17.67 3.49
C ASP A 53 0.89 -16.44 4.40
N ALA A 54 -0.09 -16.54 5.31
CA ALA A 54 -0.45 -15.47 6.21
C ALA A 54 0.65 -15.22 7.25
N TRP A 55 1.13 -13.99 7.30
CA TRP A 55 2.05 -13.47 8.30
C TRP A 55 1.38 -12.36 9.10
N PHE A 56 1.57 -12.37 10.41
CA PHE A 56 1.04 -11.37 11.32
C PHE A 56 2.18 -10.78 12.16
N CYS A 57 2.13 -9.47 12.39
CA CYS A 57 3.12 -8.79 13.20
C CYS A 57 2.98 -9.21 14.68
N PRO A 58 4.06 -9.65 15.34
CA PRO A 58 4.05 -9.95 16.76
C PRO A 58 3.77 -8.74 17.65
N LYS A 59 3.98 -7.52 17.14
CA LYS A 59 3.80 -6.28 17.90
C LYS A 59 2.50 -5.57 17.52
N PRO A 60 1.62 -5.26 18.48
CA PRO A 60 0.37 -4.55 18.22
C PRO A 60 0.55 -3.17 17.57
N ASN A 61 1.69 -2.51 17.80
CA ASN A 61 1.99 -1.17 17.28
C ASN A 61 2.81 -1.18 15.98
N GLY A 62 2.99 -2.34 15.33
CA GLY A 62 3.68 -2.41 14.04
C GLY A 62 2.87 -1.81 12.90
N HIS A 63 3.50 -1.02 12.03
CA HIS A 63 2.81 -0.34 10.93
C HIS A 63 2.12 -1.31 9.95
N ILE A 64 2.78 -2.43 9.62
CA ILE A 64 2.17 -3.60 8.98
C ILE A 64 1.69 -4.52 10.10
N GLN A 65 0.41 -4.87 10.06
CA GLN A 65 -0.22 -5.77 11.02
C GLN A 65 -0.34 -7.20 10.46
N ALA A 66 -0.59 -7.35 9.15
CA ALA A 66 -0.58 -8.65 8.51
C ALA A 66 -0.26 -8.57 7.02
N VAL A 67 0.19 -9.69 6.48
CA VAL A 67 0.43 -9.93 5.06
C VAL A 67 -0.21 -11.26 4.69
N GLY A 68 -0.70 -11.36 3.46
CA GLY A 68 -1.09 -12.64 2.87
C GLY A 68 -1.10 -12.54 1.35
N TRP A 69 -1.22 -13.68 0.69
CA TRP A 69 -1.24 -13.77 -0.77
C TRP A 69 -2.64 -14.11 -1.25
N ASP A 70 -3.15 -13.32 -2.19
CA ASP A 70 -4.46 -13.58 -2.78
C ASP A 70 -4.42 -14.73 -3.81
N GLU A 71 -5.60 -15.12 -4.32
CA GLU A 71 -5.74 -16.21 -5.31
C GLU A 71 -4.98 -15.95 -6.61
N LYS A 72 -4.69 -14.69 -6.92
CA LYS A 72 -3.90 -14.29 -8.11
C LYS A 72 -2.40 -14.26 -7.81
N GLY A 73 -1.98 -14.69 -6.63
CA GLY A 73 -0.57 -14.68 -6.23
C GLY A 73 -0.02 -13.28 -5.96
N ARG A 74 -0.87 -12.30 -5.66
CA ARG A 74 -0.42 -10.95 -5.29
C ARG A 74 -0.30 -10.86 -3.78
N LYS A 75 0.80 -10.27 -3.32
CA LYS A 75 1.04 -9.96 -1.91
C LYS A 75 0.16 -8.80 -1.48
N GLN A 76 -0.61 -8.99 -0.41
CA GLN A 76 -1.58 -8.05 0.13
C GLN A 76 -1.24 -7.70 1.57
N TYR A 77 -1.43 -6.44 1.94
CA TYR A 77 -1.07 -5.90 3.25
C TYR A 77 -2.30 -5.49 4.07
N ARG A 78 -2.19 -5.60 5.39
CA ARG A 78 -3.06 -4.98 6.39
C ARG A 78 -2.19 -4.08 7.26
N TYR A 79 -2.55 -2.80 7.32
CA TYR A 79 -1.80 -1.79 8.08
C TYR A 79 -2.52 -1.45 9.39
N HIS A 80 -1.76 -0.99 10.37
CA HIS A 80 -2.30 -0.39 11.59
C HIS A 80 -3.17 0.83 11.25
N THR A 81 -4.32 1.00 11.91
CA THR A 81 -5.29 2.08 11.63
C THR A 81 -4.65 3.46 11.75
N GLY A 82 -3.97 3.74 12.86
CA GLY A 82 -3.25 5.00 13.04
C GLY A 82 -2.13 5.26 12.01
N PHE A 83 -1.54 4.22 11.42
CA PHE A 83 -0.57 4.38 10.35
C PHE A 83 -1.26 4.80 9.05
N ARG A 84 -2.40 4.14 8.75
CA ARG A 84 -3.22 4.50 7.59
C ARG A 84 -3.70 5.94 7.67
N GLU A 85 -4.24 6.37 8.81
CA GLU A 85 -4.73 7.73 9.01
C GLU A 85 -3.62 8.77 8.78
N THR A 86 -2.42 8.51 9.31
CA THR A 86 -1.25 9.39 9.11
C THR A 86 -0.84 9.45 7.64
N GLN A 87 -0.81 8.31 6.94
CA GLN A 87 -0.46 8.25 5.51
C GLN A 87 -1.55 8.88 4.62
N GLU A 88 -2.82 8.69 4.96
CA GLU A 88 -3.94 9.31 4.27
C GLU A 88 -3.91 10.83 4.44
N ALA A 89 -3.55 11.35 5.61
CA ALA A 89 -3.33 12.78 5.82
C ALA A 89 -2.14 13.31 5.00
N ALA A 90 -0.99 12.62 5.04
CA ALA A 90 0.20 12.99 4.28
C ALA A 90 -0.03 13.04 2.76
N LYS A 91 -0.94 12.20 2.23
CA LYS A 91 -1.32 12.21 0.81
C LYS A 91 -1.84 13.57 0.35
N TYR A 92 -2.51 14.33 1.23
CA TYR A 92 -3.09 15.63 0.86
C TYR A 92 -2.12 16.79 1.01
N GLU A 93 -1.05 16.64 1.80
CA GLU A 93 -0.06 17.70 2.00
C GLU A 93 0.62 18.11 0.68
N GLY A 94 0.92 17.13 -0.18
CA GLY A 94 1.51 17.39 -1.50
C GLY A 94 0.57 18.06 -2.50
N CYS A 95 -0.75 17.96 -2.30
CA CYS A 95 -1.73 18.48 -3.27
C CYS A 95 -1.73 20.00 -3.35
N ALA A 96 -1.54 20.70 -2.22
CA ALA A 96 -1.52 22.16 -2.20
C ALA A 96 -0.31 22.71 -2.98
N ALA A 97 0.89 22.19 -2.68
CA ALA A 97 2.12 22.56 -3.38
C ALA A 97 2.09 22.19 -4.88
N PHE A 98 1.51 21.03 -5.22
CA PHE A 98 1.30 20.64 -6.60
C PHE A 98 0.33 21.59 -7.32
N GLY A 99 -0.78 21.94 -6.68
CA GLY A 99 -1.77 22.89 -7.21
C GLY A 99 -1.17 24.27 -7.51
N GLN A 100 -0.27 24.76 -6.65
CA GLN A 100 0.46 26.01 -6.88
C GLN A 100 1.43 25.93 -8.07
N SER A 101 1.95 24.73 -8.38
CA SER A 101 2.84 24.48 -9.51
C SER A 101 2.11 24.31 -10.85
N LEU A 102 0.80 24.05 -10.85
CA LEU A 102 0.02 23.79 -12.07
C LEU A 102 0.08 24.91 -13.12
N PRO A 103 -0.02 26.21 -12.77
CA PRO A 103 0.07 27.28 -13.76
C PRO A 103 1.40 27.26 -14.53
N GLN A 104 2.52 27.06 -13.82
CA GLN A 104 3.85 27.02 -14.43
C GLN A 104 4.01 25.78 -15.32
N LEU A 105 3.53 24.62 -14.85
CA LEU A 105 3.53 23.38 -15.63
C LEU A 105 2.73 23.53 -16.93
N ARG A 106 1.51 24.07 -16.85
CA ARG A 106 0.63 24.26 -18.02
C ARG A 106 1.21 25.26 -19.01
N ALA A 107 1.87 26.33 -18.54
CA ALA A 107 2.57 27.27 -19.41
C ALA A 107 3.70 26.58 -20.18
N LYS A 108 4.52 25.75 -19.51
CA LYS A 108 5.59 24.99 -20.17
C LYS A 108 5.04 23.97 -21.16
N VAL A 109 3.99 23.24 -20.81
CA VAL A 109 3.32 22.30 -21.73
C VAL A 109 2.81 23.03 -22.97
N ALA A 110 2.20 24.20 -22.83
CA ALA A 110 1.74 25.00 -23.96
C ALA A 110 2.90 25.43 -24.87
N ALA A 111 4.01 25.90 -24.30
CA ALA A 111 5.21 26.28 -25.05
C ALA A 111 5.82 25.10 -25.81
N ASP A 112 6.00 23.95 -25.16
CA ASP A 112 6.59 22.76 -25.77
C ASP A 112 5.67 22.16 -26.86
N MET A 113 4.34 22.27 -26.71
CA MET A 113 3.36 21.88 -27.74
C MET A 113 3.40 22.77 -28.98
N ALA A 114 3.89 24.01 -28.87
CA ALA A 114 4.00 24.95 -29.98
C ALA A 114 5.27 24.73 -30.83
N LEU A 115 6.23 23.93 -30.37
CA LEU A 115 7.46 23.64 -31.11
C LEU A 115 7.18 22.98 -32.46
N PRO A 116 7.92 23.31 -33.54
CA PRO A 116 7.77 22.65 -34.83
C PRO A 116 8.27 21.20 -34.79
N GLY A 117 7.70 20.35 -35.65
CA GLY A 117 8.08 18.93 -35.75
C GLY A 117 7.68 18.10 -34.53
N VAL A 118 8.29 16.93 -34.38
CA VAL A 118 8.12 16.01 -33.25
C VAL A 118 9.46 15.90 -32.51
N SER A 119 9.58 16.66 -31.43
CA SER A 119 10.72 16.57 -30.51
C SER A 119 10.35 15.77 -29.26
N ARG A 120 11.35 15.39 -28.47
CA ARG A 120 11.17 14.73 -27.18
C ARG A 120 10.33 15.58 -26.23
N GLU A 121 10.58 16.88 -26.18
CA GLU A 121 9.88 17.86 -25.35
C GLU A 121 8.39 17.91 -25.71
N LYS A 122 8.10 17.95 -27.01
CA LYS A 122 6.72 17.96 -27.51
C LYS A 122 5.99 16.65 -27.21
N ALA A 123 6.67 15.51 -27.34
CA ALA A 123 6.11 14.21 -26.98
C ALA A 123 5.79 14.14 -25.48
N VAL A 124 6.70 14.59 -24.61
CA VAL A 124 6.46 14.66 -23.16
C VAL A 124 5.31 15.61 -22.83
N ALA A 125 5.27 16.79 -23.45
CA ALA A 125 4.19 17.76 -23.25
C ALA A 125 2.82 17.21 -23.67
N ALA A 126 2.76 16.45 -24.77
CA ALA A 126 1.55 15.77 -25.19
C ALA A 126 1.08 14.73 -24.16
N VAL A 127 1.99 13.90 -23.63
CA VAL A 127 1.68 12.93 -22.56
C VAL A 127 1.19 13.64 -21.30
N VAL A 128 1.89 14.68 -20.84
CA VAL A 128 1.49 15.45 -19.65
C VAL A 128 0.11 16.09 -19.86
N ARG A 129 -0.17 16.62 -21.06
CA ARG A 129 -1.49 17.19 -21.39
C ARG A 129 -2.61 16.14 -21.38
N LEU A 130 -2.33 14.92 -21.82
CA LEU A 130 -3.29 13.80 -21.73
C LEU A 130 -3.55 13.40 -20.27
N LEU A 131 -2.52 13.42 -19.41
CA LEU A 131 -2.68 13.19 -17.97
C LEU A 131 -3.54 14.29 -17.32
N ASP A 132 -3.29 15.57 -17.63
CA ASP A 132 -4.00 16.73 -17.07
C ASP A 132 -5.48 16.78 -17.51
N LEU A 133 -5.78 16.44 -18.77
CA LEU A 133 -7.15 16.51 -19.30
C LEU A 133 -7.95 15.21 -19.12
N GLY A 134 -7.28 14.07 -19.24
CA GLY A 134 -7.93 12.75 -19.25
C GLY A 134 -7.92 12.03 -17.92
N HIS A 135 -7.16 12.53 -16.93
CA HIS A 135 -6.95 11.89 -15.63
C HIS A 135 -6.54 10.40 -15.75
N ILE A 136 -5.83 10.08 -16.84
CA ILE A 136 -5.39 8.72 -17.14
C ILE A 136 -4.17 8.35 -16.28
N ARG A 137 -3.96 7.06 -16.07
CA ARG A 137 -2.72 6.56 -15.46
C ARG A 137 -1.64 6.51 -16.53
N VAL A 138 -0.40 6.76 -16.13
CA VAL A 138 0.78 6.65 -17.02
C VAL A 138 0.93 5.23 -17.61
N GLY A 139 0.50 4.21 -16.87
CA GLY A 139 0.71 2.81 -17.23
C GLY A 139 2.02 2.26 -16.64
N ASN A 140 2.17 0.94 -16.69
CA ASN A 140 3.37 0.21 -16.26
C ASN A 140 3.49 -1.03 -17.17
N GLU A 141 4.70 -1.31 -17.66
CA GLU A 141 5.03 -2.48 -18.48
C GLU A 141 4.58 -3.81 -17.85
N GLY A 142 4.58 -3.92 -16.52
CA GLY A 142 4.10 -5.12 -15.82
C GLY A 142 2.58 -5.37 -15.87
N TYR A 143 1.81 -4.47 -16.48
CA TYR A 143 0.36 -4.56 -16.63
C TYR A 143 -0.11 -4.43 -18.10
N ALA A 144 0.83 -4.36 -19.06
CA ALA A 144 0.56 -4.23 -20.49
C ALA A 144 0.35 -5.59 -21.18
#